data_AF-A0A3P7NHX8-F1
#
_entry.id   AF-A0A3P7NHX8-F1
#
_cell.length_a   1.000
_cell.length_b   1.000
_cell.length_c   1.000
_cell.angle_alpha   90.00
_cell.angle_beta   90.00
_cell.angle_gamma   90.00
#
_symmetry.space_group_name_H-M   'P 1'
#
loop_
_entity.id
_entity.type
_entity.pdbx_description
1 polymer ?
#
loop_
_entity_poly.entity_id
_entity_poly.type
_entity_poly.pdbx_seq_one_letter_code
_entity_poly.pdbx_strand_id
1 'polypeptide(L)'
;MRLTWKLFDIFVDAMEELGLSDKWMIYAGSLVGSFRHHDITPWDDDLDVLVDFAVRPLMVEKLRTLAPEIIIGEAGLRDKLYTKYIEPSNISQDVEGSRKLSSYDWGWPCVDIRYFLSNSTHFRMFMLHKQ
;
A
#
# COMPACT_ATOMS: atom_id res chain seq x y z
N MET A 1 -0.09 14.34 -0.95
CA MET A 1 0.02 13.78 0.41
C MET A 1 -1.31 13.39 1.05
N ARG A 2 -2.38 14.21 1.02
CA ARG A 2 -3.66 13.85 1.67
C ARG A 2 -4.24 12.50 1.22
N LEU A 3 -4.18 12.20 -0.08
CA LEU A 3 -4.71 10.94 -0.58
C LEU A 3 -3.92 9.71 -0.10
N THR A 4 -2.59 9.80 -0.02
CA THR A 4 -1.75 8.72 0.52
C THR A 4 -2.14 8.36 1.94
N TRP A 5 -2.37 9.37 2.79
CA TRP A 5 -2.87 9.16 4.15
C TRP A 5 -4.26 8.54 4.19
N LYS A 6 -5.20 9.00 3.35
CA LYS A 6 -6.53 8.36 3.25
C LYS A 6 -6.44 6.89 2.85
N LEU A 7 -5.56 6.54 1.90
CA LEU A 7 -5.35 5.15 1.49
C LEU A 7 -4.73 4.31 2.62
N PHE A 8 -3.83 4.90 3.40
CA PHE A 8 -3.25 4.27 4.57
C PHE A 8 -4.31 4.04 5.67
N ASP A 9 -5.15 5.03 5.95
CA ASP A 9 -6.27 4.89 6.91
C ASP A 9 -7.20 3.74 6.49
N ILE A 10 -7.57 3.66 5.21
CA ILE A 10 -8.37 2.56 4.67
C ILE A 10 -7.70 1.20 4.88
N PHE A 11 -6.38 1.13 4.67
CA PHE A 11 -5.62 -0.10 4.93
C PHE A 11 -5.65 -0.45 6.43
N VAL A 12 -5.42 0.53 7.32
CA VAL A 12 -5.44 0.34 8.77
C VAL A 12 -6.81 -0.15 9.24
N ASP A 13 -7.89 0.53 8.82
CA ASP A 13 -9.27 0.15 9.14
C ASP A 13 -9.57 -1.28 8.69
N ALA A 14 -9.18 -1.64 7.47
CA ALA A 14 -9.36 -3.00 6.95
C ALA A 14 -8.63 -4.05 7.80
N MET A 15 -7.41 -3.76 8.24
CA MET A 15 -6.64 -4.67 9.10
C MET A 15 -7.23 -4.74 10.52
N GLU A 16 -7.72 -3.63 11.07
CA GLU A 16 -8.37 -3.57 12.39
C GLU A 16 -9.69 -4.36 12.40
N GLU A 17 -10.55 -4.17 11.40
CA GLU A 17 -11.81 -4.88 11.27
C GLU A 17 -11.64 -6.39 11.12
N LEU A 18 -10.52 -6.83 10.55
CA LEU A 18 -10.15 -8.25 10.45
C LEU A 18 -9.48 -8.79 11.72
N GLY A 19 -9.16 -7.95 12.70
CA GLY A 19 -8.41 -8.33 13.90
C GLY A 19 -6.96 -8.69 13.61
N LEU A 20 -6.36 -8.07 12.59
CA LEU A 20 -5.01 -8.36 12.08
C LEU A 20 -4.00 -7.23 12.34
N SER A 21 -4.29 -6.30 13.26
CA SER A 21 -3.41 -5.16 13.55
C SER A 21 -2.02 -5.56 14.04
N ASP A 22 -1.83 -6.79 14.54
CA ASP A 22 -0.54 -7.35 14.94
C ASP A 22 0.22 -8.04 13.78
N LYS A 23 -0.34 -8.07 12.56
CA LYS A 23 0.20 -8.79 11.39
C LYS A 23 0.85 -7.87 10.36
N TRP A 24 1.07 -6.61 10.68
CA TRP A 24 1.73 -5.68 9.78
C TRP A 24 2.53 -4.62 10.53
N MET A 25 3.40 -3.92 9.80
CA MET A 25 4.18 -2.79 10.31
C MET A 25 4.47 -1.78 9.21
N ILE A 26 4.73 -0.53 9.59
CA ILE A 26 5.30 0.48 8.68
C ILE A 26 6.72 0.04 8.29
N TYR A 27 7.11 0.22 7.03
CA TYR A 27 8.35 -0.31 6.47
C TYR A 27 9.16 0.73 5.68
N ALA A 28 10.42 0.41 5.37
CA ALA A 28 11.34 1.16 4.50
C ALA A 28 11.33 2.70 4.70
N GLY A 29 11.08 3.47 3.64
CA GLY A 29 11.13 4.93 3.66
C GLY A 29 10.10 5.53 4.62
N SER A 30 8.92 4.92 4.69
CA SER A 30 7.85 5.33 5.60
C SER A 30 8.22 5.13 7.07
N LEU A 31 8.95 4.06 7.41
CA LEU A 31 9.45 3.84 8.77
C LEU A 31 10.52 4.88 9.15
N VAL A 32 11.39 5.23 8.20
CA VAL A 32 12.40 6.26 8.42
C VAL A 32 11.75 7.63 8.63
N GLY A 33 10.76 7.99 7.82
CA GLY A 33 10.01 9.24 7.96
C GLY A 33 9.25 9.32 9.28
N SER A 34 8.54 8.24 9.65
CA SER A 34 7.76 8.18 10.90
C SER A 34 8.65 8.36 12.14
N PHE A 35 9.86 7.79 12.11
CA PHE A 35 10.83 7.93 13.19
C PHE A 35 11.51 9.31 13.21
N ARG A 36 11.87 9.87 12.04
CA ARG A 36 12.65 11.09 11.95
C ARG A 36 11.83 12.35 12.20
N HIS A 37 10.61 12.41 11.66
CA HIS A 37 9.78 13.61 11.68
C HIS A 37 8.27 13.32 11.71
N HIS A 38 7.87 12.10 12.07
CA HIS A 38 6.46 11.71 12.28
C HIS A 38 5.55 11.93 11.07
N ASP A 39 6.11 11.80 9.86
CA ASP A 39 5.38 11.94 8.59
C ASP A 39 6.10 11.14 7.48
N ILE A 40 5.52 11.06 6.29
CA ILE A 40 6.20 10.56 5.09
C ILE A 40 7.38 11.48 4.78
N THR A 41 8.51 10.90 4.35
CA THR A 41 9.68 11.69 3.94
C THR A 41 9.26 12.70 2.86
N PRO A 42 9.62 14.01 2.93
CA PRO A 42 9.04 15.03 2.04
C PRO A 42 9.25 14.82 0.53
N TRP A 43 10.21 13.97 0.15
CA TRP A 43 10.51 13.62 -1.24
C TRP A 43 10.14 12.17 -1.59
N ASP A 44 9.54 11.42 -0.67
CA ASP A 44 8.92 10.11 -0.97
C ASP A 44 7.59 10.34 -1.69
N ASP A 45 7.29 9.47 -2.64
CA ASP A 45 6.06 9.50 -3.44
C ASP A 45 5.08 8.38 -3.11
N ASP A 46 5.43 7.46 -2.20
CA ASP A 46 4.61 6.36 -1.74
C ASP A 46 4.62 6.17 -0.19
N LEU A 47 3.87 5.17 0.27
CA LEU A 47 3.90 4.70 1.65
C LEU A 47 4.03 3.17 1.67
N ASP A 48 5.07 2.66 2.31
CA ASP A 48 5.36 1.23 2.42
C ASP A 48 4.83 0.63 3.74
N VAL A 49 4.09 -0.47 3.62
CA VAL A 49 3.77 -1.39 4.72
C VAL A 49 4.31 -2.79 4.45
N LEU A 50 4.61 -3.51 5.52
CA LEU A 50 5.10 -4.88 5.49
C LEU A 50 4.13 -5.78 6.27
N VAL A 51 3.52 -6.74 5.57
CA VAL A 51 2.40 -7.57 6.04
C VAL A 51 2.78 -9.05 6.09
N ASP A 52 2.26 -9.79 7.07
CA ASP A 52 2.44 -11.24 7.13
C ASP A 52 1.78 -11.88 5.90
N PHE A 53 2.54 -12.64 5.12
CA PHE A 53 2.03 -13.27 3.91
C PHE A 53 0.86 -14.22 4.18
N ALA A 54 0.81 -14.82 5.37
CA ALA A 54 -0.26 -15.74 5.75
C ALA A 54 -1.65 -15.08 5.72
N VAL A 55 -1.72 -13.76 5.92
CA VAL A 55 -2.98 -13.02 5.98
C VAL A 55 -3.35 -12.32 4.68
N ARG A 56 -2.49 -12.37 3.66
CA ARG A 56 -2.74 -11.74 2.35
C ARG A 56 -4.10 -12.12 1.75
N PRO A 57 -4.55 -13.40 1.73
CA PRO A 57 -5.83 -13.75 1.12
C PRO A 57 -7.01 -13.02 1.77
N LEU A 58 -7.06 -12.99 3.11
CA LEU A 58 -8.15 -12.38 3.87
C LEU A 58 -8.13 -10.85 3.73
N MET A 59 -6.95 -10.23 3.81
CA MET A 59 -6.77 -8.79 3.60
C MET A 59 -7.19 -8.37 2.18
N VAL A 60 -6.76 -9.11 1.15
CA VAL A 60 -7.12 -8.82 -0.25
C VAL A 60 -8.62 -8.98 -0.47
N GLU A 61 -9.24 -10.03 0.07
CA GLU A 61 -10.70 -10.22 -0.01
C GLU A 61 -11.45 -9.04 0.62
N LYS A 62 -11.03 -8.59 1.80
CA LYS A 62 -11.58 -7.41 2.46
C LYS A 62 -11.42 -6.13 1.63
N LEU A 63 -10.22 -5.85 1.13
CA LEU A 63 -9.98 -4.64 0.35
C LEU A 63 -10.70 -4.65 -1.00
N ARG A 64 -10.93 -5.83 -1.60
CA ARG A 64 -11.73 -5.97 -2.83
C ARG A 64 -13.19 -5.57 -2.64
N THR A 65 -13.74 -5.62 -1.43
CA THR A 65 -15.12 -5.16 -1.18
C THR A 65 -15.28 -3.65 -1.32
N LEU A 66 -14.18 -2.90 -1.38
CA LEU A 66 -14.15 -1.44 -1.53
C LEU A 66 -14.05 -0.99 -3.00
N ALA A 67 -14.04 -1.95 -3.93
CA ALA A 67 -14.12 -1.66 -5.36
C ALA A 67 -15.54 -1.15 -5.72
N PRO A 68 -15.66 -0.26 -6.73
CA PRO A 68 -14.60 0.22 -7.61
C PRO A 68 -13.78 1.40 -7.07
N GLU A 69 -14.19 2.06 -5.98
CA GLU A 69 -13.56 3.29 -5.49
C GLU A 69 -12.11 3.08 -5.05
N ILE A 70 -11.85 1.97 -4.37
CA ILE A 70 -10.53 1.55 -3.91
C ILE A 70 -10.17 0.23 -4.60
N ILE A 71 -8.95 0.17 -5.13
CA ILE A 71 -8.44 -0.93 -5.92
C ILE A 71 -7.21 -1.49 -5.22
N ILE A 72 -7.24 -2.79 -4.96
CA ILE A 72 -6.07 -3.58 -4.60
C ILE A 72 -5.52 -4.25 -5.87
N GLY A 73 -4.43 -3.71 -6.39
CA GLY A 73 -3.73 -4.25 -7.56
C GLY A 73 -2.68 -5.27 -7.14
N GLU A 74 -2.86 -6.53 -7.54
CA GLU A 74 -1.89 -7.58 -7.27
C GLU A 74 -0.71 -7.52 -8.24
N ALA A 75 0.50 -7.37 -7.72
CA ALA A 75 1.73 -7.16 -8.48
C ALA A 75 2.80 -8.22 -8.12
N GLY A 76 2.42 -9.49 -8.21
CA GLY A 76 3.29 -10.62 -7.90
C GLY A 76 3.46 -10.83 -6.39
N LEU A 77 4.65 -10.54 -5.86
CA LEU A 77 4.96 -10.67 -4.43
C LEU A 77 4.77 -9.36 -3.65
N ARG A 78 4.02 -8.42 -4.22
CA ARG A 78 3.64 -7.13 -3.65
C ARG A 78 2.25 -6.78 -4.15
N ASP A 79 1.48 -6.09 -3.35
CA ASP A 79 0.21 -5.52 -3.76
C ASP A 79 0.25 -4.00 -3.64
N LYS A 80 -0.63 -3.32 -4.38
CA LYS A 80 -0.71 -1.86 -4.45
C LYS A 80 -2.14 -1.45 -4.11
N LEU A 81 -2.32 -0.64 -3.08
CA LEU A 81 -3.64 -0.07 -2.75
C LEU A 81 -3.72 1.36 -3.27
N TYR A 82 -4.68 1.63 -4.15
CA TYR A 82 -4.86 2.93 -4.79
C TYR A 82 -6.35 3.16 -5.08
N THR A 83 -6.73 4.37 -5.45
CA THR A 83 -8.13 4.66 -5.84
C THR A 83 -8.40 4.27 -7.29
N LYS A 84 -9.66 4.27 -7.73
CA LYS A 84 -9.96 4.38 -9.16
C LYS A 84 -9.20 5.54 -9.82
N TYR A 85 -8.91 5.38 -11.11
CA TYR A 85 -8.21 6.39 -11.88
C TYR A 85 -9.05 7.65 -12.03
N ILE A 86 -8.39 8.81 -11.99
CA ILE A 86 -9.02 10.07 -12.41
C ILE A 86 -9.31 10.06 -13.91
N GLU A 87 -10.27 10.87 -14.33
CA GLU A 87 -10.56 11.07 -15.75
C GLU A 87 -9.32 11.58 -16.51
N PRO A 88 -9.01 11.06 -17.72
CA PRO A 88 -7.84 11.47 -18.49
C PRO A 88 -7.75 12.99 -18.76
N SER A 89 -8.90 13.65 -18.91
CA SER A 89 -8.98 15.11 -19.08
C SER A 89 -8.47 15.90 -17.88
N ASN A 90 -8.39 15.29 -16.70
CA ASN A 90 -7.96 15.91 -15.46
C ASN A 90 -6.50 15.62 -15.11
N ILE A 91 -5.72 14.94 -15.96
CA ILE A 91 -4.33 14.55 -15.67
C ILE A 91 -3.45 15.76 -15.31
N SER A 92 -3.64 16.90 -15.97
CA SER A 92 -2.91 18.15 -15.70
C SER A 92 -3.46 18.97 -14.54
N GLN A 93 -4.55 18.52 -13.90
CA GLN A 93 -5.20 19.20 -12.80
C GLN A 93 -4.87 18.54 -11.46
N ASP A 94 -4.90 19.33 -10.39
CA ASP A 94 -4.77 18.85 -9.01
C ASP A 94 -6.11 18.28 -8.49
N VAL A 95 -6.59 17.23 -9.16
CA VAL A 95 -7.79 16.48 -8.77
C VAL A 95 -7.37 15.29 -7.90
N GLU A 96 -8.10 15.09 -6.80
CA GLU A 96 -7.90 13.95 -5.92
C GLU A 96 -8.23 12.63 -6.65
N GLY A 97 -7.29 11.69 -6.59
CA GLY A 97 -7.43 10.35 -7.15
C GLY A 97 -6.11 9.85 -7.72
N SER A 98 -6.08 8.57 -8.06
CA SER A 98 -4.89 7.89 -8.58
C SER A 98 -4.77 8.08 -10.09
N ARG A 99 -3.55 8.00 -10.61
CA ARG A 99 -3.18 8.23 -12.00
C ARG A 99 -2.37 7.05 -12.53
N LYS A 100 -2.57 6.67 -13.79
CA LYS A 100 -1.71 5.71 -14.50
C LYS A 100 -0.48 6.45 -15.02
N LEU A 101 0.57 6.52 -14.19
CA LEU A 101 1.82 7.25 -14.51
C LEU A 101 2.98 6.34 -14.95
N SER A 102 2.81 5.02 -14.87
CA SER A 102 3.82 4.05 -15.26
C SER A 102 3.26 3.00 -16.23
N SER A 103 4.14 2.20 -16.83
CA SER A 103 3.75 1.04 -17.64
C SER A 103 3.14 -0.09 -16.81
N TYR A 104 3.29 -0.08 -15.49
CA TYR A 104 2.74 -1.10 -14.58
C TYR A 104 1.27 -0.87 -14.27
N ASP A 105 0.52 -1.94 -14.01
CA ASP A 105 -0.94 -1.94 -13.85
C ASP A 105 -1.45 -1.49 -12.46
N TRP A 106 -0.80 -0.48 -11.87
CA TRP A 106 -1.24 0.17 -10.65
C TRP A 106 -1.25 1.70 -10.78
N GLY A 107 -2.07 2.34 -9.94
CA GLY A 107 -2.17 3.79 -9.88
C GLY A 107 -1.23 4.44 -8.87
N TRP A 108 -0.94 5.71 -9.09
CA TRP A 108 -0.22 6.58 -8.16
C TRP A 108 -1.06 7.80 -7.77
N PRO A 109 -1.11 8.24 -6.50
CA PRO A 109 -0.39 7.66 -5.35
C PRO A 109 -0.95 6.32 -4.91
N CYS A 110 -0.13 5.51 -4.24
CA CYS A 110 -0.52 4.20 -3.70
C CYS A 110 0.12 3.95 -2.33
N VAL A 111 -0.47 3.01 -1.59
CA VAL A 111 0.20 2.30 -0.49
C VAL A 111 0.81 1.02 -1.06
N ASP A 112 2.11 0.86 -0.81
CA ASP A 112 2.92 -0.29 -1.20
C ASP A 112 2.84 -1.37 -0.14
N ILE A 113 2.21 -2.49 -0.48
CA ILE A 113 2.04 -3.61 0.44
C ILE A 113 3.06 -4.69 0.07
N ARG A 114 4.07 -4.85 0.92
CA ARG A 114 5.07 -5.92 0.82
C ARG A 114 4.78 -7.02 1.82
N TYR A 115 5.36 -8.19 1.58
CA TYR A 115 5.13 -9.35 2.43
C TYR A 115 6.38 -9.89 3.09
N PHE A 116 6.19 -10.45 4.28
CA PHE A 116 7.17 -11.28 4.96
C PHE A 116 6.58 -12.65 5.30
N LEU A 117 7.48 -13.62 5.45
CA LEU A 117 7.23 -14.87 6.15
C LEU A 117 7.90 -14.80 7.51
N SER A 118 7.24 -15.27 8.54
CA SER A 118 7.81 -15.36 9.88
C SER A 118 7.92 -16.82 10.33
N ASN A 119 8.91 -17.09 11.16
CA ASN A 119 8.96 -18.31 11.98
C ASN A 119 9.32 -17.91 13.42
N SER A 120 9.61 -18.88 14.28
CA SER A 120 9.91 -18.63 15.71
C SER A 120 11.11 -17.71 15.98
N THR A 121 11.98 -17.47 15.00
CA THR A 121 13.25 -16.75 15.20
C THR A 121 13.55 -15.69 14.13
N HIS A 122 12.87 -15.72 12.98
CA HIS A 122 13.23 -14.88 11.84
C HIS A 122 11.99 -14.32 11.12
N PHE A 123 12.16 -13.11 10.59
CA PHE A 123 11.34 -12.55 9.52
C PHE A 123 12.13 -12.59 8.21
N ARG A 124 11.53 -13.16 7.16
CA ARG A 124 12.10 -13.20 5.82
C ARG A 124 11.20 -12.45 4.86
N MET A 125 11.75 -11.42 4.26
CA MET A 125 11.06 -10.67 3.22
C MET A 125 11.16 -11.35 1.87
N PHE A 126 10.12 -11.22 1.06
CA PHE A 126 10.21 -11.55 -0.35
C PHE A 126 11.03 -10.47 -1.07
N MET A 127 12.29 -10.79 -1.39
CA MET A 127 13.12 -9.95 -2.23
C MET A 127 12.92 -10.35 -3.69
N LEU A 128 12.38 -9.43 -4.50
CA LEU A 128 12.46 -9.57 -5.96
C LEU A 128 13.93 -9.47 -6.34
N HIS A 129 14.53 -10.57 -6.81
CA HIS A 129 15.76 -10.46 -7.59
C HIS A 129 15.39 -9.71 -8.87
N LYS A 130 16.00 -8.54 -9.09
CA LYS A 130 16.02 -7.96 -10.43
C LYS A 130 16.72 -8.99 -11.32
N GLN A 131 15.98 -9.60 -12.25
CA GLN A 131 16.59 -10.24 -13.41
C GLN A 131 17.16 -9.15 -14.31
#